data_AF-A0A167UMX1-F1
#
_entry.id   AF-A0A167UMX1-F1
#
_cell.length_a   1.000
_cell.length_b   1.000
_cell.length_c   1.000
_cell.angle_alpha   90.00
_cell.angle_beta   90.00
_cell.angle_gamma   90.00
#
_symmetry.space_group_name_H-M   'P 1'
#
loop_
_entity.id
_entity.type
_entity.pdbx_description
1 polymer ?
#
loop_
_entity_poly.entity_id
_entity_poly.type
_entity_poly.pdbx_seq_one_letter_code
_entity_poly.pdbx_strand_id
1 'polypeptide(L)' 'VSQLDQEILRLEASLAKLRRKRDQAQIYVMAHKAIVSTIRQVPPEIITEIFLLCLRGCPTIAPRLAGICRRWRTITFSS' A
#
# COMPACT_ATOMS: atom_id res chain seq x y z
N VAL A 1 -42.84 20.99 2.91
CA VAL A 1 -42.54 20.00 1.84
C VAL A 1 -41.29 20.42 1.07
N SER A 2 -41.31 21.55 0.34
CA SER A 2 -40.17 22.03 -0.48
C SER A 2 -38.77 22.09 0.16
N GLN A 3 -38.63 22.51 1.44
CA GLN A 3 -37.31 22.55 2.10
C GLN A 3 -36.72 21.16 2.39
N LEU A 4 -37.57 20.17 2.69
CA LEU A 4 -37.11 18.81 2.93
C LEU A 4 -36.62 18.19 1.61
N ASP A 5 -37.33 18.44 0.51
CA ASP A 5 -36.92 17.98 -0.82
C ASP A 5 -35.57 18.57 -1.25
N GLN A 6 -35.32 19.85 -0.94
CA GLN A 6 -34.03 20.49 -1.20
C GLN A 6 -32.88 19.85 -0.39
N GLU A 7 -33.11 19.55 0.88
CA GLU A 7 -32.11 18.88 1.72
C GLU A 7 -31.87 17.43 1.27
N ILE A 8 -32.93 16.72 0.84
CA ILE A 8 -32.79 15.39 0.23
C ILE A 8 -31.89 15.46 -1.00
N LEU A 9 -32.17 16.37 -1.95
CA LEU A 9 -31.36 16.55 -3.16
C LEU A 9 -29.90 16.88 -2.85
N ARG A 10 -29.68 17.73 -1.84
CA ARG A 10 -28.32 18.09 -1.39
C ARG A 10 -27.56 16.88 -0.83
N LEU A 11 -28.21 16.06 -0.02
CA LEU A 11 -27.60 14.86 0.56
C LEU A 11 -27.32 13.81 -0.51
N GLU A 12 -28.23 13.61 -1.46
CA GLU A 12 -28.03 12.71 -2.60
C GLU A 12 -26.84 13.14 -3.47
N ALA A 13 -26.71 14.43 -3.76
CA ALA A 13 -25.57 14.97 -4.50
C ALA A 13 -24.24 14.76 -3.74
N SER A 14 -24.25 14.96 -2.43
CA SER A 14 -23.09 14.73 -1.56
C SER A 14 -22.69 13.26 -1.53
N LEU A 15 -23.67 12.36 -1.44
CA LEU A 15 -23.47 10.92 -1.45
C LEU A 15 -22.92 10.45 -2.79
N ALA A 16 -23.45 10.96 -3.90
CA ALA A 16 -22.95 10.68 -5.24
C ALA A 16 -21.46 11.10 -5.40
N LYS A 17 -21.10 12.27 -4.87
CA LYS A 17 -19.70 12.75 -4.86
C LYS A 17 -18.78 11.84 -4.06
N LEU A 18 -19.21 11.37 -2.89
CA LEU A 18 -18.43 10.45 -2.06
C LEU A 18 -18.26 9.08 -2.72
N ARG A 19 -19.32 8.54 -3.34
CA ARG A 19 -19.24 7.30 -4.13
C ARG A 19 -18.21 7.41 -5.24
N ARG A 20 -18.26 8.48 -6.04
CA ARG A 20 -17.25 8.73 -7.10
C ARG A 20 -15.82 8.77 -6.57
N LYS A 21 -15.59 9.44 -5.43
CA LYS A 21 -14.26 9.48 -4.80
C LYS A 21 -13.79 8.10 -4.35
N ARG A 22 -14.67 7.31 -3.74
CA ARG A 22 -14.37 5.93 -3.32
C ARG A 22 -14.00 5.09 -4.54
N ASP A 23 -14.79 5.17 -5.60
CA ASP A 23 -14.59 4.35 -6.80
C ASP A 23 -13.26 4.72 -7.49
N GLN A 24 -12.92 6.00 -7.57
CA GLN A 24 -11.61 6.48 -8.04
C GLN A 24 -10.45 5.94 -7.18
N ALA A 25 -10.58 5.96 -5.86
CA ALA A 25 -9.58 5.42 -4.95
C ALA A 25 -9.42 3.90 -5.11
N GLN A 26 -10.53 3.17 -5.33
CA GLN A 26 -10.48 1.73 -5.60
C GLN A 26 -9.77 1.42 -6.92
N ILE A 27 -10.06 2.18 -7.99
CA ILE A 27 -9.36 2.04 -9.28
C ILE A 27 -7.86 2.27 -9.10
N TYR A 28 -7.47 3.34 -8.38
CA TYR A 28 -6.08 3.64 -8.07
C TYR A 28 -5.39 2.49 -7.32
N VAL A 29 -6.03 1.98 -6.26
CA VAL A 29 -5.53 0.83 -5.49
C VAL A 29 -5.39 -0.41 -6.38
N MET A 30 -6.38 -0.70 -7.22
CA MET A 30 -6.34 -1.87 -8.11
C MET A 30 -5.23 -1.75 -9.16
N ALA A 31 -5.08 -0.59 -9.80
CA ALA A 31 -4.01 -0.33 -10.77
C ALA A 31 -2.63 -0.51 -10.14
N HIS A 32 -2.46 -0.12 -8.87
CA HIS A 32 -1.19 -0.28 -8.15
C HIS A 32 -1.05 -1.63 -7.45
N LYS A 33 -2.14 -2.39 -7.26
CA LYS A 33 -2.08 -3.75 -6.73
C LYS A 33 -1.26 -4.67 -7.64
N ALA A 34 -1.25 -4.43 -8.95
CA ALA A 34 -0.38 -5.12 -9.91
C ALA A 34 1.11 -4.83 -9.67
N ILE A 35 1.48 -3.58 -9.37
CA ILE A 35 2.86 -3.17 -9.04
C ILE A 35 3.31 -3.83 -7.72
N VAL A 36 2.42 -3.91 -6.73
CA VAL A 36 2.69 -4.62 -5.47
C VAL A 36 2.50 -6.15 -5.61
N SER A 37 2.01 -6.65 -6.75
CA SER A 37 1.82 -8.09 -7.00
C SER A 37 3.14 -8.75 -7.34
N THR A 38 3.97 -8.12 -8.18
CA THR A 38 5.24 -8.72 -8.63
C THR A 38 6.17 -9.03 -7.46
N ILE A 39 6.38 -8.09 -6.53
CA ILE A 39 7.23 -8.32 -5.35
C ILE A 39 6.66 -9.36 -4.37
N ARG A 40 5.33 -9.58 -4.39
CA ARG A 40 4.65 -10.60 -3.58
C ARG A 40 4.59 -11.97 -4.24
N GLN A 41 4.83 -12.04 -5.56
CA GLN A 41 5.00 -13.29 -6.30
C GLN A 41 6.41 -13.85 -6.16
N VAL A 42 7.40 -13.01 -5.81
CA VAL A 42 8.75 -13.49 -5.53
C VAL A 42 8.72 -14.31 -4.25
N PRO A 43 9.22 -15.56 -4.26
CA PRO A 43 9.36 -16.36 -3.06
C PRO A 43 10.14 -15.59 -2.00
N PRO A 44 9.70 -15.62 -0.74
CA PRO A 44 10.32 -14.81 0.30
C PRO A 44 11.79 -15.18 0.56
N GLU A 45 12.22 -16.39 0.19
CA GLU A 45 13.60 -16.87 0.26
C GLU A 45 14.49 -16.08 -0.71
N ILE A 46 14.04 -15.88 -1.96
CA ILE A 46 14.78 -15.13 -2.99
C ILE A 46 14.95 -13.68 -2.56
N ILE A 47 13.86 -13.10 -2.03
CA ILE A 47 13.89 -11.76 -1.47
C ILE A 47 14.89 -11.68 -0.31
N THR A 48 14.88 -12.65 0.61
CA THR A 48 15.80 -12.68 1.75
C THR A 48 17.26 -12.76 1.29
N GLU A 49 17.58 -13.60 0.30
CA GLU A 49 18.93 -13.78 -0.23
C GLU A 49 19.48 -12.50 -0.88
N ILE A 50 18.69 -11.83 -1.73
CA ILE A 50 19.08 -10.55 -2.36
C ILE A 50 19.51 -9.54 -1.29
N PHE A 51 18.79 -9.48 -0.18
CA PHE A 51 19.04 -8.50 0.86
C PHE A 51 20.21 -8.89 1.76
N LEU A 52 20.43 -10.19 2.02
CA LEU A 52 21.66 -10.68 2.66
C LEU A 52 22.89 -10.31 1.82
N LEU A 53 22.81 -10.42 0.50
CA LEU A 53 23.85 -9.96 -0.41
C LEU A 53 24.08 -8.44 -0.32
N CYS A 54 23.01 -7.64 -0.26
CA CYS A 54 23.12 -6.19 -0.05
C CYS A 54 23.77 -5.83 1.29
N LEU A 55 23.43 -6.53 2.37
CA LEU A 55 24.02 -6.31 3.70
C LEU A 55 25.51 -6.66 3.73
N ARG A 56 25.92 -7.75 3.06
CA ARG A 56 27.34 -8.13 2.92
C ARG A 56 28.14 -7.07 2.14
N GLY A 57 27.55 -6.50 1.09
CA GLY A 57 28.21 -5.50 0.25
C GLY A 57 28.22 -4.08 0.82
N CYS A 58 27.19 -3.72 1.60
CA CYS A 58 27.04 -2.37 2.17
C CYS A 58 26.27 -2.41 3.50
N PRO A 59 26.94 -2.66 4.64
CA PRO A 59 26.28 -2.79 5.95
C PRO A 59 25.47 -1.55 6.37
N THR A 60 25.84 -0.36 5.87
CA THR A 60 25.15 0.90 6.17
C THR A 60 23.74 0.98 5.59
N ILE A 61 23.34 0.03 4.72
CA ILE A 61 21.97 -0.05 4.21
C ILE A 61 20.99 -0.70 5.20
N ALA A 62 21.48 -1.38 6.24
CA ALA A 62 20.67 -2.10 7.22
C ALA A 62 19.48 -1.29 7.81
N PRO A 63 19.65 -0.02 8.25
CA PRO A 63 18.54 0.75 8.80
C PRO A 63 17.45 1.06 7.77
N ARG A 64 17.83 1.23 6.49
CA ARG A 64 16.89 1.45 5.38
C ARG A 64 16.09 0.17 5.09
N LEU A 65 16.73 -0.99 5.14
CA LEU A 65 16.06 -2.28 4.92
C LEU A 65 15.06 -2.60 6.05
N ALA A 66 15.42 -2.32 7.30
CA ALA A 66 14.54 -2.48 8.46
C ALA A 66 13.29 -1.56 8.45
N GLY A 67 13.27 -0.55 7.57
CA GLY A 67 12.15 0.37 7.34
C GLY A 67 11.08 -0.17 6.38
N ILE A 68 11.37 -1.20 5.59
CA ILE A 68 10.49 -1.64 4.49
C ILE A 68 9.26 -2.40 4.99
N CYS A 69 9.44 -3.40 5.86
CA CYS A 69 8.30 -4.11 6.50
C CYS A 69 8.72 -4.81 7.82
N ARG A 70 7.74 -5.31 8.58
CA ARG A 70 8.00 -5.99 9.87
C ARG A 70 8.94 -7.20 9.73
N ARG A 71 8.76 -8.02 8.69
CA ARG A 71 9.59 -9.21 8.43
C ARG A 71 11.06 -8.83 8.22
N TRP A 72 11.32 -7.72 7.52
CA TRP A 72 12.67 -7.22 7.28
C TRP A 72 13.36 -6.74 8.54
N ARG A 73 12.62 -6.01 9.37
CA ARG A 73 13.13 -5.58 10.67
C ARG A 73 13.59 -6.78 11.49
N THR A 74 12.83 -7.88 11.49
CA THR A 74 13.24 -9.11 12.15
C THR A 74 14.56 -9.64 11.59
N ILE A 75 14.70 -9.81 10.26
CA ILE A 75 15.91 -10.37 9.62
C ILE A 75 17.15 -9.51 9.93
N THR A 76 17.05 -8.19 9.85
CA THR A 76 18.17 -7.27 10.10
C THR A 76 18.67 -7.32 11.54
N PHE A 77 17.77 -7.54 12.51
CA PHE A 77 18.13 -7.59 13.94
C PHE A 77 18.27 -9.02 14.49
N SER A 78 17.98 -10.05 13.70
CA SER A 78 18.15 -11.46 14.07
C SER A 78 19.45 -12.07 13.56
N SER A 79 20.26 -11.31 12.83
CA SER A 79 21.55 -11.73 12.25
C SER A 79 22.71 -11.30 13.15
#